data_AF-A9PAU6-F1
#
_entry.id   AF-A9PAU6-F1
#
_cell.length_a   1.000
_cell.length_b   1.000
_cell.length_c   1.000
_cell.angle_alpha   90.00
_cell.angle_beta   90.00
_cell.angle_gamma   90.00
#
_symmetry.space_group_name_H-M   'P 1'
#
loop_
_entity.id
_entity.type
_entity.pdbx_description
1 polymer ?
#
loop_
_entity_poly.entity_id
_entity_poly.type
_entity_poly.pdbx_seq_one_letter_code
_entity_poly.pdbx_strand_id
1 'polypeptide(L)' 'MIVLKGSIPISLGGTEEPAAYGELVSIGGLSPDVNKTLSSVVASILEKKLSVPKSRLFLKFYDSQGTHFGWNGSTF' A
#
# COMPACT_ATOMS: atom_id res chain seq x y z
N MET A 1 7.41 5.95 -6.37
CA MET A 1 6.24 6.17 -7.26
C MET A 1 4.98 5.97 -6.44
N ILE A 2 3.93 6.78 -6.64
CA ILE A 2 2.63 6.62 -5.97
C ILE A 2 1.54 6.62 -7.04
N VAL A 3 0.61 5.67 -6.94
CA VAL A 3 -0.58 5.60 -7.79
C VAL A 3 -1.79 5.47 -6.88
N LEU A 4 -2.82 6.27 -7.12
CA LEU A 4 -4.10 6.21 -6.42
C LEU A 4 -5.21 6.03 -7.45
N LYS A 5 -6.01 4.97 -7.30
CA LYS A 5 -7.16 4.71 -8.15
C LYS A 5 -8.42 4.64 -7.30
N GLY A 6 -9.30 5.62 -7.50
CA GLY A 6 -10.60 5.70 -6.84
C GLY A 6 -11.72 5.02 -7.64
N SER A 7 -12.92 5.01 -7.06
CA SER A 7 -14.15 4.53 -7.69
C SER A 7 -14.10 3.07 -8.17
N ILE A 8 -13.38 2.23 -7.42
CA ILE A 8 -13.32 0.78 -7.67
C ILE A 8 -14.35 0.09 -6.76
N PRO A 9 -15.22 -0.78 -7.29
CA PRO A 9 -16.03 -1.66 -6.47
C PRO A 9 -15.15 -2.50 -5.55
N ILE A 10 -15.37 -2.38 -4.23
CA ILE A 10 -14.59 -3.09 -3.22
C ILE A 10 -15.53 -3.56 -2.10
N SER A 11 -15.36 -4.81 -1.68
CA SER A 11 -16.01 -5.37 -0.50
C SER A 11 -14.96 -5.93 0.44
N LEU A 12 -15.06 -5.58 1.71
CA LEU A 12 -14.18 -6.08 2.76
C LEU A 12 -15.01 -6.49 3.96
N GLY A 13 -14.85 -7.75 4.40
CA GLY A 13 -15.70 -8.33 5.43
C GLY A 13 -17.17 -8.44 5.02
N GLY A 14 -17.46 -8.50 3.71
CA GLY A 14 -18.83 -8.62 3.19
C GLY A 14 -19.60 -7.29 3.05
N THR A 15 -18.99 -6.15 3.36
CA THR A 15 -19.61 -4.82 3.21
C THR A 15 -18.87 -3.95 2.20
N GLU A 16 -19.61 -3.07 1.54
CA GLU A 16 -19.10 -2.08 0.56
C GLU A 16 -18.80 -0.71 1.20
N GLU A 17 -18.73 -0.65 2.54
CA GLU A 17 -18.24 0.55 3.24
C GLU A 17 -16.82 0.90 2.79
N PRO A 18 -16.41 2.20 2.86
CA PRO A 18 -15.10 2.66 2.40
C PRO A 18 -13.96 1.73 2.85
N ALA A 19 -13.21 1.23 1.88
CA ALA A 19 -12.11 0.29 2.10
C ALA A 19 -10.97 0.58 1.11
N ALA A 20 -9.77 0.13 1.44
CA ALA A 20 -8.60 0.29 0.60
C ALA A 20 -7.75 -0.98 0.57
N TYR A 21 -7.15 -1.20 -0.59
CA TYR A 21 -6.09 -2.18 -0.80
C TYR A 21 -4.89 -1.47 -1.41
N GLY A 22 -3.70 -1.80 -0.93
CA GLY A 22 -2.45 -1.23 -1.44
C GLY A 22 -1.32 -2.25 -1.47
N GLU A 23 -0.38 -2.00 -2.35
CA GLU A 23 0.88 -2.71 -2.45
C GLU A 23 2.01 -1.70 -2.35
N LEU A 24 2.95 -1.93 -1.46
CA LEU A 24 4.16 -1.16 -1.30
C LEU A 24 5.34 -2.04 -1.68
N VAL A 25 6.01 -1.66 -2.76
CA VAL A 25 7.18 -2.37 -3.27
C VAL A 25 8.41 -1.49 -3.09
N SER A 26 9.49 -2.08 -2.60
CA SER A 26 10.77 -1.41 -2.41
C SER A 26 11.91 -2.35 -2.79
N ILE A 27 13.05 -1.78 -3.17
CA ILE A 27 14.31 -2.52 -3.33
C ILE A 27 15.08 -2.38 -2.01
N GLY A 28 14.94 -3.37 -1.13
CA GLY A 28 15.45 -3.29 0.23
C GLY A 28 14.71 -2.28 1.12
N GLY A 29 15.17 -2.16 2.36
CA GLY A 29 14.68 -1.18 3.34
C GLY A 29 13.37 -1.55 4.04
N LEU A 30 12.72 -2.65 3.64
CA LEU A 30 11.55 -3.18 4.33
C LEU A 30 11.97 -4.10 5.47
N SER A 31 11.31 -3.96 6.60
CA SER A 31 11.52 -4.76 7.80
C SER A 31 10.24 -4.78 8.62
N PRO A 32 10.08 -5.68 9.60
CA PRO A 32 8.87 -5.73 10.42
C PRO A 32 8.50 -4.39 11.06
N ASP A 33 9.48 -3.62 11.57
CA ASP A 33 9.20 -2.35 12.24
C ASP A 33 8.99 -1.18 11.27
N VAL A 34 9.71 -1.17 10.14
CA VAL A 34 9.44 -0.22 9.04
C VAL A 34 8.04 -0.45 8.50
N ASN A 35 7.63 -1.70 8.28
CA ASN A 35 6.31 -2.05 7.75
C ASN A 35 5.19 -1.63 8.70
N LYS A 36 5.35 -1.82 10.03
CA LYS A 36 4.39 -1.33 11.03
C LYS A 36 4.25 0.19 10.96
N THR A 37 5.36 0.90 10.86
CA THR A 37 5.38 2.37 10.78
C THR A 37 4.69 2.86 9.51
N LEU A 38 5.05 2.30 8.37
CA LEU A 38 4.45 2.64 7.07
C LEU A 38 2.95 2.33 7.06
N SER A 39 2.53 1.17 7.57
CA SER A 39 1.13 0.79 7.68
C SER A 39 0.33 1.80 8.51
N SER A 40 0.85 2.19 9.68
CA SER A 40 0.21 3.18 10.55
C SER A 40 0.05 4.55 9.89
N VAL A 41 1.10 5.02 9.22
CA VAL A 41 1.10 6.32 8.53
C VAL A 41 0.15 6.32 7.34
N VAL A 42 0.20 5.29 6.49
CA VAL A 42 -0.69 5.17 5.31
C VAL A 42 -2.15 5.07 5.76
N ALA A 43 -2.46 4.22 6.74
CA ALA A 43 -3.81 4.09 7.28
C ALA A 43 -4.33 5.43 7.84
N SER A 44 -3.48 6.19 8.52
CA SER A 44 -3.83 7.52 9.04
C SER A 44 -4.08 8.55 7.93
N ILE A 45 -3.35 8.48 6.82
CA ILE A 45 -3.58 9.35 5.65
C ILE A 45 -4.93 9.01 5.00
N LEU A 46 -5.20 7.72 4.77
CA LEU A 46 -6.46 7.27 4.15
C LEU A 46 -7.67 7.61 5.02
N GLU A 47 -7.56 7.44 6.33
CA GLU A 47 -8.61 7.85 7.28
C GLU A 47 -8.89 9.35 7.19
N LYS A 48 -7.85 10.19 7.27
CA LYS A 48 -7.99 11.66 7.29
C LYS A 48 -8.41 12.27 5.96
N LYS A 49 -7.99 11.67 4.84
CA LYS A 49 -8.15 12.28 3.51
C LYS A 49 -9.25 11.66 2.68
N LEU A 50 -9.54 10.38 2.89
CA LEU A 50 -10.46 9.60 2.07
C LEU A 50 -11.56 8.91 2.88
N SER A 51 -11.62 9.14 4.20
CA SER A 51 -12.63 8.58 5.11
C SER A 51 -12.66 7.05 5.10
N VAL A 52 -11.53 6.39 4.80
CA VAL A 52 -11.39 4.94 4.90
C VAL A 52 -10.97 4.59 6.34
N PRO A 53 -11.78 3.83 7.10
CA PRO A 53 -11.40 3.40 8.44
C PRO A 53 -10.10 2.59 8.42
N LYS A 54 -9.22 2.79 9.41
CA LYS A 54 -7.93 2.07 9.50
C LYS A 54 -8.08 0.55 9.51
N SER A 55 -9.16 0.05 10.10
CA SER A 55 -9.52 -1.38 10.13
C SER A 55 -9.90 -1.94 8.76
N ARG A 56 -10.15 -1.08 7.77
CA ARG A 56 -10.58 -1.44 6.41
C ARG A 56 -9.50 -1.20 5.36
N LEU A 57 -8.23 -1.35 5.75
CA LEU A 57 -7.05 -1.31 4.88
C LEU A 57 -6.30 -2.64 4.92
N PHE A 58 -5.97 -3.18 3.74
CA PHE A 58 -4.84 -4.10 3.59
C PHE A 58 -3.71 -3.43 2.82
N LEU A 59 -2.51 -3.44 3.40
CA LEU A 59 -1.29 -2.96 2.76
C LEU A 59 -0.27 -4.09 2.71
N LYS A 60 0.04 -4.58 1.51
CA LYS A 60 1.06 -5.63 1.31
C LYS A 60 2.41 -5.01 1.07
N PHE A 61 3.43 -5.63 1.61
CA PHE A 61 4.82 -5.21 1.49
C PHE A 61 5.58 -6.22 0.64
N TYR A 62 6.30 -5.73 -0.36
CA TYR A 62 7.13 -6.53 -1.25
C TYR A 62 8.55 -6.00 -1.21
N ASP A 63 9.44 -6.76 -0.61
CA ASP A 63 10.88 -6.52 -0.71
C ASP A 63 11.39 -7.21 -1.97
N SER A 64 11.80 -6.41 -2.96
CA SER A 64 12.18 -6.89 -4.28
C SER A 64 13.69 -6.81 -4.47
N GLN A 65 14.27 -7.79 -5.15
CA GLN A 65 15.63 -7.66 -5.65
C GLN A 65 15.70 -6.57 -6.72
N GLY A 66 16.82 -5.84 -6.79
CA GLY A 66 17.03 -4.76 -7.76
C GLY A 66 16.94 -5.25 -9.20
N THR A 67 17.42 -6.48 -9.45
CA THR A 67 17.35 -7.17 -10.74
C THR A 67 15.93 -7.46 -11.22
N HIS A 68 14.91 -7.39 -10.34
CA HIS A 68 13.50 -7.55 -10.71
C HIS A 68 12.83 -6.21 -11.05
N PHE A 69 13.52 -5.08 -10.88
CA PHE A 69 12.99 -3.75 -11.14
C PHE A 69 13.66 -3.13 -12.36
N GLY A 70 12.89 -3.00 -13.45
CA GLY A 70 13.33 -2.28 -14.64
C GLY A 70 13.25 -0.77 -14.47
N TRP A 71 14.31 -0.05 -14.81
CA TRP A 71 14.34 1.41 -14.81
C TRP A 71 15.35 1.94 -15.83
N ASN A 72 14.96 2.99 -16.57
CA ASN A 72 15.80 3.66 -17.56
C ASN A 72 16.46 2.73 -18.59
N GLY A 73 15.74 1.71 -19.05
CA GLY A 73 16.24 0.74 -20.03
C GLY A 73 17.21 -0.31 -19.48
N SER A 74 17.41 -0.39 -18.16
CA SER A 74 18.20 -1.41 -17.45
C SER A 74 17.39 -1.96 -16.27
N THR A 75 18.02 -2.73 -15.40
CA THR A 75 17.57 -3.00 -14.02
C THR A 75 18.46 -2.28 -13.02
N PHE A 76 18.01 -2.21 -11.76
CA PHE A 76 18.84 -1.74 -10.64
C PHE A 76 19.89 -2.79 -10.24
#